data_AF-W4USI5-F1
#
_entry.id   AF-W4USI5-F1
#
_cell.length_a   1.000
_cell.length_b   1.000
_cell.length_c   1.000
_cell.angle_alpha   90.00
_cell.angle_beta   90.00
_cell.angle_gamma   90.00
#
_symmetry.space_group_name_H-M   'P 1'
#
loop_
_entity.id
_entity.type
_entity.pdbx_description
1 polymer ?
#
loop_
_entity_poly.entity_id
_entity_poly.type
_entity_poly.pdbx_seq_one_letter_code
_entity_poly.pdbx_strand_id
1 'polypeptide(L)'
;MIKKILFAGVCVFLLASCSTTKPLYSWYNYEDVTYQYSKKTTEELQVKVLEQYQKITTRQKDLRKVVPPGMYAEYGFLLYKTGKKEEGLSFLKQEVKLYPESEKYISRIIKQLEQ
;
A
#
# COMPACT_ATOMS: atom_id res chain seq x y z
N MET A 1 6.95 -27.75 43.71
CA MET A 1 5.87 -27.55 42.71
C MET A 1 5.79 -26.10 42.23
N ILE A 2 5.93 -25.10 43.11
CA ILE A 2 5.96 -23.65 42.76
C ILE A 2 6.99 -23.26 41.67
N LYS A 3 8.22 -23.81 41.67
CA LYS A 3 9.22 -23.55 40.61
C LYS A 3 8.77 -23.99 39.20
N LYS A 4 7.98 -25.07 39.09
CA LYS A 4 7.46 -25.57 37.80
C LYS A 4 6.32 -24.69 37.28
N ILE A 5 5.50 -24.16 38.20
CA ILE A 5 4.42 -23.21 37.90
C ILE A 5 5.00 -21.85 37.47
N LEU A 6 6.08 -21.40 38.12
CA LEU A 6 6.77 -20.15 37.78
C LEU A 6 7.42 -20.22 36.38
N PHE A 7 8.03 -21.36 36.04
CA PHE A 7 8.61 -21.60 34.71
C PHE A 7 7.54 -21.67 33.61
N ALA A 8 6.40 -22.31 33.88
CA ALA A 8 5.26 -22.35 32.97
C ALA A 8 4.64 -20.96 32.73
N GLY A 9 4.56 -20.12 33.77
CA GLY A 9 4.09 -18.74 33.65
C GLY A 9 4.98 -17.86 32.76
N VAL A 10 6.31 -17.98 32.90
CA VAL A 10 7.28 -17.24 32.06
C VAL A 10 7.16 -17.64 30.58
N CYS A 11 6.95 -18.92 30.28
CA CYS A 11 6.76 -19.39 28.89
C CYS A 11 5.49 -18.82 28.23
N VAL A 12 4.40 -18.62 28.98
CA VAL A 12 3.16 -18.03 28.46
C VAL A 12 3.32 -16.54 28.16
N PHE A 13 4.09 -15.80 28.97
CA PHE A 13 4.39 -14.38 28.71
C PHE A 13 5.28 -14.16 27.48
N LEU A 14 6.18 -15.10 27.16
CA LEU A 14 7.03 -15.00 25.95
C LEU A 14 6.21 -15.10 24.64
N LEU A 15 5.09 -15.81 24.67
CA LEU A 15 4.20 -15.99 23.50
C LEU A 15 3.26 -14.79 23.27
N ALA A 16 3.16 -13.84 24.21
CA ALA A 16 2.29 -12.67 24.09
C ALA A 16 2.91 -11.51 23.28
N SER A 17 4.16 -11.64 22.81
CA SER A 17 4.88 -10.56 22.10
C SER A 17 4.49 -10.37 20.62
N CYS A 18 3.79 -11.34 20.02
CA CYS A 18 3.43 -11.32 18.59
C CYS A 18 1.97 -10.87 18.34
N SER A 19 1.48 -9.90 19.12
CA SER A 19 0.16 -9.30 18.91
C SER A 19 0.30 -7.79 18.73
N THR A 20 0.61 -7.37 17.51
CA THR A 20 0.42 -5.97 17.09
C THR A 20 -1.07 -5.79 16.77
N THR A 21 -1.74 -4.97 17.57
CA THR A 21 -3.21 -4.85 17.57
C THR A 21 -3.75 -3.76 16.64
N LYS A 22 -2.88 -2.98 15.98
CA LYS A 22 -3.29 -1.89 15.09
C LYS A 22 -2.49 -1.90 13.78
N PRO A 23 -3.16 -1.88 12.62
CA PRO A 23 -2.48 -1.80 11.34
C PRO A 23 -1.72 -0.46 11.22
N LEU A 24 -0.64 -0.47 10.46
CA LEU A 24 0.16 0.73 10.21
C LEU A 24 -0.51 1.68 9.20
N TYR A 25 -1.26 1.11 8.25
CA TYR A 25 -1.91 1.82 7.15
C TYR A 25 -3.34 1.35 6.92
N SER A 26 -4.13 2.25 6.33
CA SER A 26 -5.51 1.98 5.91
C SER A 26 -5.54 1.48 4.47
N TRP A 27 -5.57 0.16 4.30
CA TRP A 27 -5.65 -0.51 2.99
C TRP A 27 -7.08 -0.61 2.44
N TYR A 28 -8.10 -0.49 3.31
CA TYR A 28 -9.51 -0.68 2.95
C TYR A 28 -9.74 -2.01 2.22
N ASN A 29 -10.22 -1.98 0.96
CA ASN A 29 -10.51 -3.18 0.17
C ASN A 29 -9.48 -3.43 -0.94
N TYR A 30 -8.25 -2.98 -0.73
CA TYR A 30 -7.16 -3.08 -1.70
C TYR A 30 -6.99 -4.50 -2.24
N GLU A 31 -6.86 -5.47 -1.35
CA GLU A 31 -6.54 -6.87 -1.67
C GLU A 31 -7.59 -7.49 -2.60
N ASP A 32 -8.87 -7.40 -2.25
CA ASP A 32 -9.93 -8.00 -3.06
C ASP A 32 -10.09 -7.30 -4.42
N VAL A 33 -10.05 -5.97 -4.44
CA VAL A 33 -10.27 -5.18 -5.67
C VAL A 33 -9.12 -5.38 -6.65
N THR A 34 -7.87 -5.36 -6.18
CA THR A 34 -6.69 -5.62 -7.02
C THR A 34 -6.65 -7.07 -7.48
N TYR A 35 -6.98 -8.02 -6.62
CA TYR A 35 -7.04 -9.43 -6.99
C TYR A 35 -8.07 -9.68 -8.11
N GLN A 36 -9.29 -9.14 -7.99
CA GLN A 36 -10.31 -9.28 -9.02
C GLN A 36 -9.87 -8.68 -10.36
N TYR A 37 -9.29 -7.48 -10.34
CA TYR A 37 -8.79 -6.83 -11.55
C TYR A 37 -7.62 -7.59 -12.20
N SER A 38 -6.75 -8.19 -11.38
CA SER A 38 -5.65 -9.04 -11.86
C SER A 38 -6.16 -10.30 -12.55
N LYS A 39 -7.30 -10.85 -12.11
CA LYS A 39 -7.95 -12.02 -12.71
C LYS A 39 -8.70 -11.67 -13.99
N LYS A 40 -9.35 -10.50 -14.02
CA LYS A 40 -10.15 -10.03 -15.15
C LYS A 40 -9.93 -8.54 -15.34
N THR A 41 -9.24 -8.17 -16.41
CA THR A 41 -8.97 -6.77 -16.74
C THR A 41 -10.15 -6.18 -17.52
N THR A 42 -11.27 -5.96 -16.83
CA THR A 42 -12.44 -5.25 -17.38
C THR A 42 -12.41 -3.77 -16.99
N GLU A 43 -13.08 -2.92 -17.76
CA GLU A 43 -13.17 -1.48 -17.50
C GLU A 43 -13.87 -1.18 -16.17
N GLU A 44 -14.92 -1.92 -15.83
CA GLU A 44 -15.61 -1.81 -14.54
C GLU A 44 -14.68 -2.09 -13.35
N LEU A 45 -13.84 -3.12 -13.44
CA LEU A 45 -12.89 -3.46 -12.40
C LEU A 45 -11.74 -2.44 -12.33
N GLN A 46 -11.33 -1.89 -13.47
CA GLN A 46 -10.35 -0.81 -13.53
C GLN A 46 -10.84 0.45 -12.79
N VAL A 47 -12.11 0.84 -12.98
CA VAL A 47 -12.71 1.97 -12.25
C VAL A 47 -12.72 1.69 -10.75
N LYS A 48 -13.12 0.50 -10.32
CA LYS A 48 -13.10 0.11 -8.90
C LYS A 48 -11.68 0.18 -8.30
N VAL A 49 -10.65 -0.26 -9.04
CA VAL A 49 -9.26 -0.14 -8.58
C VAL A 49 -8.85 1.33 -8.45
N LEU A 50 -9.16 2.17 -9.44
CA LEU A 50 -8.85 3.60 -9.39
C LEU A 50 -9.52 4.30 -8.20
N GLU A 51 -10.79 4.03 -7.93
CA GLU A 51 -11.52 4.56 -6.77
C GLU A 51 -10.89 4.08 -5.46
N GLN A 52 -10.50 2.80 -5.40
CA GLN A 52 -9.87 2.20 -4.23
C GLN A 52 -8.48 2.82 -3.97
N TYR A 53 -7.69 3.06 -5.01
CA TYR A 53 -6.39 3.72 -4.93
C TYR A 53 -6.53 5.18 -4.53
N GLN A 54 -7.50 5.91 -5.08
CA GLN A 54 -7.81 7.27 -4.67
C GLN A 54 -8.19 7.34 -3.19
N LYS A 55 -8.99 6.38 -2.71
CA LYS A 55 -9.38 6.29 -1.29
C LYS A 55 -8.18 6.06 -0.38
N ILE A 56 -7.24 5.19 -0.77
CA ILE A 56 -6.00 4.95 -0.03
C ILE A 56 -5.11 6.20 -0.02
N THR A 57 -4.98 6.90 -1.14
CA THR A 57 -4.12 8.09 -1.24
C THR A 57 -4.67 9.33 -0.52
N THR A 58 -6.00 9.41 -0.32
CA THR A 58 -6.65 10.59 0.27
C THR A 58 -7.13 10.39 1.71
N ARG A 59 -7.39 9.15 2.15
CA ARG A 59 -8.02 8.87 3.46
C ARG A 59 -7.21 7.86 4.25
N GLN A 60 -6.10 8.28 4.86
CA GLN A 60 -5.36 7.43 5.81
C GLN A 60 -5.81 7.70 7.24
N LYS A 61 -6.17 6.64 7.98
CA LYS A 61 -6.74 6.73 9.34
C LYS A 61 -5.92 6.01 10.40
N ASP A 62 -5.14 5.02 9.97
CA ASP A 62 -4.34 4.17 10.85
C ASP A 62 -3.05 4.86 11.33
N LEU A 63 -2.22 4.13 12.08
CA LEU A 63 -1.16 4.69 12.92
C LEU A 63 -0.27 5.72 12.21
N ARG A 64 0.16 5.42 10.97
CA ARG A 64 1.11 6.29 10.26
C ARG A 64 0.44 7.51 9.62
N LYS A 65 -0.87 7.45 9.33
CA LYS A 65 -1.66 8.51 8.66
C LYS A 65 -1.04 9.07 7.37
N VAL A 66 -0.16 8.31 6.73
CA VAL A 66 0.49 8.64 5.45
C VAL A 66 0.20 7.53 4.46
N VAL A 67 0.21 7.87 3.18
CA VAL A 67 -0.04 6.92 2.09
C VAL A 67 0.98 5.78 2.15
N PRO A 68 0.58 4.50 2.02
CA PRO A 68 1.52 3.38 2.06
C PRO A 68 2.58 3.45 0.96
N PRO A 69 3.79 2.91 1.19
CA PRO A 69 4.82 2.83 0.14
C PRO A 69 4.31 2.06 -1.07
N GLY A 70 4.65 2.54 -2.26
CA GLY A 70 4.24 1.99 -3.55
C GLY A 70 2.87 2.45 -4.05
N MET A 71 1.99 2.97 -3.18
CA MET A 71 0.62 3.30 -3.60
C MET A 71 0.54 4.50 -4.53
N TYR A 72 1.42 5.50 -4.37
CA TYR A 72 1.47 6.60 -5.35
C TYR A 72 2.05 6.13 -6.68
N ALA A 73 2.99 5.19 -6.65
CA ALA A 73 3.51 4.58 -7.87
C ALA A 73 2.46 3.78 -8.64
N GLU A 74 1.73 2.89 -7.97
CA GLU A 74 0.68 2.09 -8.59
C GLU A 74 -0.46 2.96 -9.13
N TYR A 75 -0.92 3.92 -8.32
CA TYR A 75 -2.00 4.82 -8.74
C TYR A 75 -1.58 5.70 -9.91
N GLY A 76 -0.40 6.30 -9.83
CA GLY A 76 0.14 7.13 -10.89
C GLY A 76 0.32 6.37 -12.20
N PHE A 77 0.82 5.14 -12.14
CA PHE A 77 0.98 4.29 -13.31
C PHE A 77 -0.36 3.91 -13.96
N LEU A 78 -1.37 3.55 -13.14
CA LEU A 78 -2.70 3.21 -13.65
C LEU A 78 -3.40 4.44 -14.25
N LEU A 79 -3.30 5.60 -13.61
CA LEU A 79 -3.79 6.86 -14.17
C LEU A 79 -3.15 7.19 -15.51
N TYR A 80 -1.84 7.02 -15.63
CA TYR A 80 -1.14 7.23 -16.89
C TYR A 80 -1.68 6.29 -17.98
N LYS A 81 -1.81 4.99 -17.69
CA LYS A 81 -2.33 3.99 -18.63
C LYS A 81 -3.77 4.26 -19.07
N THR A 82 -4.56 4.91 -18.23
CA THR A 82 -5.97 5.25 -18.50
C THR A 82 -6.16 6.62 -19.15
N GLY A 83 -5.07 7.25 -19.61
CA GLY A 83 -5.08 8.49 -20.36
C GLY A 83 -4.85 9.76 -19.52
N LYS A 84 -4.84 9.65 -18.19
CA LYS A 84 -4.58 10.76 -17.26
C LYS A 84 -3.08 10.94 -17.04
N LYS A 85 -2.35 11.21 -18.12
CA LYS A 85 -0.88 11.19 -18.15
C LYS A 85 -0.21 12.14 -17.13
N GLU A 86 -0.60 13.41 -17.13
CA GLU A 86 -0.01 14.42 -16.24
C GLU A 86 -0.26 14.12 -14.77
N GLU A 87 -1.49 13.73 -14.43
CA GLU A 87 -1.87 13.31 -13.09
C GLU A 87 -1.08 12.07 -12.66
N GLY A 88 -0.94 11.09 -13.56
CA GLY A 88 -0.16 9.89 -13.33
C GLY A 88 1.32 10.16 -13.03
N LEU A 89 1.95 11.03 -13.83
CA LEU A 89 3.34 11.45 -13.61
C LEU A 89 3.50 12.25 -12.31
N SER A 90 2.52 13.07 -11.95
CA SER A 90 2.51 13.80 -10.68
C SER A 90 2.52 12.85 -9.48
N PHE A 91 1.68 11.81 -9.49
CA PHE A 91 1.68 10.79 -8.43
C PHE A 91 2.98 9.97 -8.38
N LEU A 92 3.56 9.61 -9.53
CA LEU A 92 4.87 8.96 -9.55
C LEU A 92 5.95 9.84 -8.88
N LYS A 93 5.95 11.15 -9.13
CA LYS A 93 6.85 12.09 -8.45
C LYS A 93 6.56 12.21 -6.95
N GLN A 94 5.30 12.11 -6.54
CA GLN A 94 4.91 12.08 -5.12
C GLN A 94 5.44 10.85 -4.39
N GLU A 95 5.49 9.68 -5.04
CA GLU A 95 6.12 8.48 -4.47
C GLU A 95 7.57 8.78 -4.06
N VAL A 96 8.38 9.32 -4.97
CA VAL A 96 9.79 9.65 -4.70
C VAL A 96 9.92 10.68 -3.57
N LYS A 97 9.01 11.66 -3.51
CA LYS A 97 9.02 12.67 -2.45
C LYS A 97 8.73 12.08 -1.06
N LEU A 98 7.81 11.12 -0.97
CA LEU A 98 7.44 10.50 0.30
C LEU A 98 8.38 9.34 0.67
N TYR A 99 8.90 8.64 -0.33
CA TYR A 99 9.71 7.44 -0.27
C TYR A 99 10.96 7.59 -1.16
N PRO A 100 11.98 8.35 -0.74
CA PRO A 100 13.19 8.59 -1.54
C PRO A 100 13.96 7.30 -1.87
N GLU A 101 13.79 6.24 -1.09
CA GLU A 101 14.34 4.91 -1.38
C GLU A 101 13.83 4.33 -2.72
N SER A 102 12.68 4.79 -3.20
CA SER A 102 12.07 4.36 -4.47
C SER A 102 12.63 5.09 -5.70
N GLU A 103 13.40 6.18 -5.52
CA GLU A 103 13.80 7.13 -6.57
C GLU A 103 14.38 6.43 -7.80
N LYS A 104 15.33 5.51 -7.61
CA LYS A 104 16.00 4.80 -8.70
C LYS A 104 15.04 3.99 -9.56
N TYR A 105 14.01 3.41 -8.94
CA TYR A 105 13.00 2.61 -9.65
C TYR A 105 11.99 3.51 -10.35
N ILE A 106 11.41 4.48 -9.63
CA ILE A 106 10.36 5.34 -10.16
C ILE A 106 10.87 6.26 -11.27
N SER A 107 12.10 6.78 -11.17
CA SER A 107 12.70 7.60 -12.22
C SER A 107 12.86 6.85 -13.54
N ARG A 108 13.10 5.52 -13.48
CA ARG A 108 13.14 4.68 -14.68
C ARG A 108 11.76 4.52 -15.31
N ILE A 109 10.72 4.33 -14.48
CA ILE A 109 9.33 4.27 -14.95
C ILE A 109 8.94 5.59 -15.63
N ILE A 110 9.16 6.73 -14.97
CA ILE A 110 8.86 8.05 -15.53
C ILE A 110 9.55 8.23 -16.89
N LYS A 111 10.84 7.90 -16.98
CA LYS A 111 11.59 7.99 -18.24
C LYS A 111 11.00 7.11 -19.34
N GLN A 112 10.51 5.91 -19.02
CA GLN A 112 9.85 5.03 -20.00
C GLN A 112 8.48 5.54 -20.44
N LEU A 113 7.76 6.25 -19.56
CA LEU A 113 6.44 6.79 -19.86
C LEU A 113 6.50 8.09 -20.68
N GLU A 114 7.57 8.86 -20.56
CA GLU A 114 7.78 10.12 -21.29
C GLU A 114 8.42 9.94 -22.68
N GLN A 115 8.89 8.72 -22.99
CA GLN A 115 9.39 8.32 -24.31
C GLN A 115 8.24 8.04 -25.28
#